data_AF-A0A1I4HIL1-F1
#
_entry.id   AF-A0A1I4HIL1-F1
#
_cell.length_a   1.000
_cell.length_b   1.000
_cell.length_c   1.000
_cell.angle_alpha   90.00
_cell.angle_beta   90.00
_cell.angle_gamma   90.00
#
_symmetry.space_group_name_H-M   'P 1'
#
loop_
_entity.id
_entity.type
_entity.pdbx_description
1 polymer ?
#
loop_
_entity_poly.entity_id
_entity_poly.type
_entity_poly.pdbx_seq_one_letter_code
_entity_poly.pdbx_strand_id
1 'polypeptide(L)'
;MSKKINLKPRSMMYPAPAVIASAYDSDGKADACTLAFATMSSHLPPCLMIAINSTKKRKTLDDILETKEFVIGFPTINETVKFYRLFLFFYFFLR
;
A
#
# COMPACT_ATOMS: atom_id res chain seq x y z
N MET A 1 6.17 34.75 -11.68
CA MET A 1 5.30 33.68 -11.16
C MET A 1 5.48 32.44 -12.02
N SER A 2 5.64 31.26 -11.42
CA SER A 2 5.81 30.00 -12.18
C SER A 2 4.51 29.63 -12.89
N LYS A 3 4.61 29.21 -14.16
CA LYS A 3 3.47 28.80 -15.01
C LYS A 3 2.91 27.46 -14.51
N LYS A 4 1.64 27.43 -14.10
CA LYS A 4 0.97 26.19 -13.71
C LYS A 4 0.82 25.29 -14.93
N ILE A 5 1.30 24.04 -14.81
CA ILE A 5 1.08 22.99 -15.81
C ILE A 5 -0.21 22.25 -15.49
N ASN A 6 -1.04 21.99 -16.50
CA ASN A 6 -2.23 21.18 -16.33
C ASN A 6 -1.83 19.70 -16.37
N LEU A 7 -1.86 19.04 -15.21
CA LEU A 7 -1.64 17.62 -15.10
C LEU A 7 -2.99 16.91 -15.27
N LYS A 8 -3.04 15.88 -16.13
CA LYS A 8 -4.22 15.00 -16.20
C LYS A 8 -4.55 14.49 -14.79
N PRO A 9 -5.84 14.34 -14.41
CA PRO A 9 -6.22 13.78 -13.12
C PRO A 9 -5.53 12.44 -12.90
N ARG A 10 -4.73 12.34 -11.83
CA ARG A 10 -4.09 11.11 -11.38
C ARG A 10 -4.36 10.97 -9.90
N SER A 11 -4.60 9.75 -9.44
CA SER A 11 -4.78 9.43 -8.02
C SER A 11 -3.41 9.45 -7.31
N MET A 12 -2.83 10.63 -7.15
CA MET A 12 -1.53 10.83 -6.50
C MET A 12 -1.72 11.72 -5.28
N MET A 13 -1.32 11.21 -4.12
CA MET A 13 -1.24 11.95 -2.86
C MET A 13 0.25 12.12 -2.52
N TYR A 14 0.67 13.31 -2.10
CA TYR A 14 2.07 13.58 -1.75
C TYR A 14 2.17 14.26 -0.37
N PRO A 15 3.07 13.80 0.52
CA PRO A 15 3.83 12.55 0.41
C PRO A 15 2.91 11.33 0.54
N ALA A 16 3.18 10.27 -0.23
CA ALA A 16 2.54 8.98 -0.01
C ALA A 16 3.42 8.15 0.91
N PRO A 17 2.87 7.55 1.99
CA PRO A 17 3.65 6.66 2.84
C PRO A 17 4.03 5.39 2.08
N ALA A 18 5.18 4.81 2.39
CA ALA A 18 5.52 3.47 1.94
C ALA A 18 5.29 2.51 3.11
N VAL A 19 4.25 1.67 3.03
CA VAL A 19 3.93 0.69 4.08
C VAL A 19 3.83 -0.72 3.52
N ILE A 20 3.99 -1.70 4.39
CA ILE A 20 3.81 -3.13 4.09
C ILE A 20 2.59 -3.61 4.85
N ALA A 21 1.58 -4.10 4.16
CA ALA A 21 0.47 -4.82 4.76
C ALA A 21 0.75 -6.31 4.67
N SER A 22 0.73 -7.00 5.80
CA SER A 22 0.95 -8.44 5.91
C SER A 22 -0.22 -9.12 6.60
N ALA A 23 -0.53 -10.34 6.15
CA ALA A 23 -1.53 -11.21 6.73
C ALA A 23 -1.05 -12.66 6.63
N TYR A 24 -1.70 -13.55 7.38
CA TYR A 24 -1.53 -14.99 7.20
C TYR A 24 -2.75 -15.53 6.46
N ASP A 25 -2.55 -16.55 5.63
CA ASP A 25 -3.67 -17.36 5.13
C ASP A 25 -4.17 -18.33 6.21
N SER A 26 -5.24 -19.07 5.90
CA SER A 26 -5.82 -20.06 6.82
C SER A 26 -4.91 -21.25 7.14
N ASP A 27 -3.89 -21.49 6.31
CA ASP A 27 -2.86 -22.51 6.52
C ASP A 27 -1.67 -21.96 7.35
N GLY A 28 -1.72 -20.69 7.77
CA GLY A 28 -0.68 -20.05 8.57
C GLY A 28 0.55 -19.60 7.76
N LYS A 29 0.46 -19.53 6.44
CA LYS A 29 1.53 -19.01 5.58
C LYS A 29 1.44 -17.50 5.46
N ALA A 30 2.59 -16.84 5.61
CA ALA A 30 2.69 -15.39 5.59
C ALA A 30 2.63 -14.84 4.16
N ASP A 31 1.83 -13.80 3.97
CA ASP A 31 1.72 -13.02 2.74
C ASP A 31 1.82 -11.52 3.03
N ALA A 32 2.36 -10.76 2.07
CA ALA A 32 2.55 -9.33 2.23
C ALA A 32 2.48 -8.55 0.91
N CYS A 33 2.04 -7.31 0.99
CA CYS A 33 2.03 -6.39 -0.13
C CYS A 33 2.43 -4.96 0.29
N THR A 34 3.11 -4.26 -0.62
CA THR A 34 3.48 -2.85 -0.43
C THR A 34 2.33 -1.93 -0.85
N LEU A 35 2.00 -0.95 -0.02
CA LEU A 35 0.91 0.00 -0.27
C LEU A 35 1.41 1.44 -0.11
N ALA A 36 0.88 2.30 -1.00
CA ALA A 36 1.01 3.75 -0.90
C ALA A 36 -0.27 4.44 -0.38
N PHE A 37 -1.38 3.70 -0.36
CA PHE A 37 -2.69 4.17 0.07
C PHE A 37 -2.97 3.65 1.49
N ALA A 38 -2.37 4.30 2.47
CA ALA A 38 -2.60 4.05 3.89
C ALA A 38 -2.72 5.38 4.63
N THR A 39 -3.71 5.51 5.51
CA THR A 39 -3.93 6.72 6.30
C THR A 39 -4.58 6.39 7.64
N MET A 40 -4.31 7.20 8.66
CA MET A 40 -5.12 7.21 9.88
C MET A 40 -6.54 7.65 9.52
N SER A 41 -7.54 6.92 10.01
CA SER A 41 -8.97 7.20 9.75
C SER A 41 -9.70 7.70 10.97
N SER A 42 -9.33 7.22 12.17
CA SER A 42 -9.90 7.67 13.44
C SER A 42 -8.84 7.70 14.54
N HIS A 43 -9.03 8.60 15.50
CA HIS A 43 -8.21 8.71 16.70
C HIS A 43 -8.84 7.97 17.89
N LEU A 44 -10.17 7.87 17.94
CA LEU A 44 -10.91 7.17 18.98
C LEU A 44 -12.13 6.44 18.39
N PRO A 45 -12.13 5.10 18.32
CA PRO A 45 -10.96 4.23 18.53
C PRO A 45 -9.85 4.53 17.51
N PRO A 46 -8.58 4.25 17.83
CA PRO A 46 -7.48 4.42 16.87
C PRO A 46 -7.68 3.45 15.70
N CYS A 47 -7.83 4.00 14.50
CA CYS A 47 -8.05 3.21 13.29
C CYS A 47 -7.15 3.70 12.16
N LEU A 48 -6.69 2.76 11.33
CA LEU A 48 -6.12 3.07 10.03
C LEU A 48 -6.93 2.44 8.91
N MET A 49 -6.88 3.08 7.75
CA MET A 49 -7.44 2.59 6.51
C MET A 49 -6.31 2.29 5.53
N ILE A 50 -6.42 1.14 4.86
CA ILE A 50 -5.58 0.77 3.72
C ILE A 50 -6.46 0.53 2.49
N ALA A 51 -5.94 0.84 1.30
CA ALA A 51 -6.61 0.52 0.05
C ALA A 51 -5.76 -0.46 -0.78
N ILE A 52 -6.33 -1.63 -1.04
CA ILE A 52 -5.74 -2.66 -1.89
C ILE A 52 -6.56 -2.78 -3.17
N ASN A 53 -5.90 -2.84 -4.32
CA ASN A 53 -6.57 -2.97 -5.61
C ASN A 53 -7.16 -4.39 -5.78
N SER A 54 -8.49 -4.49 -5.76
CA SER A 54 -9.23 -5.75 -5.92
C SER A 54 -9.17 -6.33 -7.34
N THR A 55 -9.06 -5.51 -8.38
CA THR A 55 -8.98 -5.97 -9.78
C THR A 55 -7.73 -6.81 -10.04
N LYS A 56 -6.66 -6.61 -9.25
CA LYS A 56 -5.40 -7.34 -9.40
C LYS A 56 -5.33 -8.67 -8.66
N LYS A 57 -6.43 -9.13 -8.04
CA LYS A 57 -6.52 -10.41 -7.32
C LYS A 57 -5.30 -10.67 -6.43
N ARG A 58 -5.00 -9.71 -5.56
CA ARG A 58 -3.86 -9.83 -4.64
C ARG A 58 -4.21 -10.86 -3.57
N LYS A 59 -3.42 -11.93 -3.46
CA LYS A 59 -3.61 -12.97 -2.43
C LYS A 59 -3.78 -12.36 -1.02
N THR A 60 -2.93 -11.40 -0.67
CA THR A 60 -3.01 -10.67 0.60
C THR A 60 -4.37 -10.03 0.87
N LEU A 61 -5.13 -9.60 -0.14
CA LEU A 61 -6.49 -9.09 0.09
C LEU A 61 -7.44 -10.21 0.49
N ASP A 62 -7.35 -11.37 -0.16
CA ASP A 62 -8.16 -12.54 0.15
C ASP A 62 -7.84 -13.04 1.57
N ASP A 63 -6.55 -13.13 1.92
CA ASP A 63 -6.09 -13.54 3.26
C ASP A 63 -6.62 -12.61 4.36
N ILE A 64 -6.57 -11.27 4.15
CA ILE A 64 -7.12 -10.28 5.09
C ILE A 64 -8.65 -10.41 5.21
N LEU A 65 -9.34 -10.67 4.11
CA LEU A 65 -10.79 -10.81 4.11
C LEU A 65 -11.24 -12.12 4.77
N GLU A 66 -10.45 -13.19 4.68
CA GLU A 66 -10.71 -14.47 5.31
C GLU A 66 -10.42 -14.41 6.82
N THR A 67 -9.23 -13.95 7.20
CA THR A 67 -8.77 -13.93 8.60
C THR A 67 -9.28 -12.73 9.41
N LYS A 68 -9.74 -11.66 8.74
CA LYS A 68 -10.15 -10.37 9.35
C LYS A 68 -9.04 -9.65 10.12
N GLU A 69 -7.79 -10.02 9.88
CA GLU A 69 -6.63 -9.50 10.60
C GLU A 69 -5.51 -9.12 9.63
N PHE A 70 -4.76 -8.08 9.99
CA PHE A 70 -3.57 -7.67 9.24
C PHE A 70 -2.63 -6.84 10.11
N VAL A 71 -1.38 -6.76 9.69
CA VAL A 71 -0.33 -5.94 10.33
C VAL A 71 0.22 -4.95 9.32
N ILE A 72 0.51 -3.74 9.78
CA ILE A 72 1.18 -2.70 9.00
C ILE A 72 2.60 -2.50 9.50
N GLY A 73 3.56 -2.81 8.63
CA GLY A 73 4.97 -2.51 8.82
C GLY A 73 5.36 -1.17 8.19
N PHE A 74 6.08 -0.35 8.95
CA PHE A 74 6.70 0.89 8.47
C PHE A 74 8.19 0.63 8.24
N PRO A 75 8.64 0.41 6.99
CA PRO A 75 10.03 0.13 6.70
C PRO A 75 10.92 1.35 6.96
N THR A 76 12.15 1.08 7.38
CA THR A 76 13.20 2.08 7.48
C THR A 76 13.75 2.43 6.09
N ILE A 77 14.41 3.58 5.93
CA ILE A 77 14.98 4.03 4.65
C ILE A 77 15.80 2.94 3.95
N ASN A 78 16.61 2.17 4.70
CA ASN A 78 17.44 1.10 4.15
C ASN A 78 16.64 -0.03 3.51
N GLU A 79 15.45 -0.30 4.03
CA GLU A 79 14.52 -1.29 3.49
C GLU A 79 13.74 -0.69 2.32
N THR A 80 13.32 0.57 2.43
CA THR A 80 12.52 1.25 1.41
C THR A 80 13.25 1.42 0.08
N VAL A 81 14.59 1.58 0.06
CA VAL A 81 15.37 1.66 -1.19
C VAL A 81 15.24 0.39 -2.04
N LYS A 82 15.16 -0.79 -1.40
CA LYS A 82 14.92 -2.06 -2.10
C LYS A 82 13.52 -2.10 -2.70
N PHE A 83 12.54 -1.48 -2.03
CA PHE A 83 11.13 -1.48 -2.44
C PHE A 83 10.76 -0.40 -3.47
N TYR A 84 11.32 0.81 -3.41
CA TYR A 84 11.06 1.84 -4.43
C TYR A 84 11.53 1.41 -5.82
N ARG A 85 12.60 0.63 -5.89
CA ARG A 85 13.06 0.01 -7.14
C ARG A 85 11.99 -0.93 -7.73
N LEU A 86 11.22 -1.61 -6.88
CA LEU A 86 10.10 -2.48 -7.28
C LEU A 86 8.82 -1.69 -7.55
N PHE A 87 8.53 -0.64 -6.78
CA PHE A 87 7.34 0.20 -6.95
C PHE A 87 7.38 1.02 -8.24
N LEU A 88 8.55 1.60 -8.59
CA LEU A 88 8.76 2.21 -9.91
C LEU A 88 8.62 1.17 -11.03
N PHE A 89 9.12 -0.05 -10.82
CA PHE A 89 9.03 -1.14 -11.80
C PHE A 89 7.57 -1.50 -12.09
N PHE A 90 6.73 -1.67 -11.05
CA PHE A 90 5.31 -1.91 -11.24
C PHE A 90 4.58 -0.71 -11.84
N TYR A 91 4.87 0.52 -11.41
CA TYR A 91 4.23 1.71 -11.98
C TYR A 91 4.55 1.89 -13.49
N PHE A 92 5.74 1.49 -13.92
CA PHE A 92 6.14 1.54 -15.33
C PHE A 92 5.54 0.39 -16.16
N PHE A 93 5.34 -0.78 -15.57
CA PHE A 93 4.77 -1.97 -16.26
C PHE A 93 3.24 -2.03 -16.29
N LEU A 94 2.56 -1.20 -15.51
CA LEU A 94 1.09 -1.05 -15.53
C LEU A 94 0.61 0.00 -16.54
N ARG A 95 1.44 0.32 -17.52
CA ARG A 95 1.14 1.23 -18.62
C ARG A 95 1.26 0.51 -19.95
#